data_AF-A0A437QPF3-F1
#
_entry.id   AF-A0A437QPF3-F1
#
_cell.length_a   1.000
_cell.length_b   1.000
_cell.length_c   1.000
_cell.angle_alpha   90.00
_cell.angle_beta   90.00
_cell.angle_gamma   90.00
#
_symmetry.space_group_name_H-M   'P 1'
#
loop_
_entity.id
_entity.type
_entity.pdbx_description
1 polymer ?
#
loop_
_entity_poly.entity_id
_entity_poly.type
_entity_poly.pdbx_seq_one_letter_code
_entity_poly.pdbx_strand_id
1 'polypeptide(L)'
;MVRAIFLFIKIGLIVAAALYLAKYPGRISLDWQGWHVDISASLFALGLLVFVILAILFARFSGGVLGAPGRFMENRRIARRERGYKALTKGLVAVAAGDPQEARRFARKADSLLHDPPLTRLLTAQAAQLEGDSKAATKYFEEMLEDQDMAFLGTRGLLMQAISDGDTAKARQLAEKAFNLRPSTGWAARHLLDLQREGGDLDAALKTADTALRYKALPEGEGKRTKAKLLIAKAQELRSAGDHEQALKLSNQANKLADNLPEGVTLSARLLALRGKDSKAARVLEDAWSKDPDPAISRAYRDIAPEGASPLEQVKRFEHLLSLNPNHTESHIALAEAALKAGLWGEARNHLDIVAKRSKVPGPRICRLMAELEESEHGDLEKARYWLAIATGEDAVAAE
;
A
#
# COMPACT_ATOMS: atom_id res chain seq x y z
N MET A 1 33.06 14.91 41.49
CA MET A 1 33.75 15.95 42.30
C MET A 1 33.26 16.00 43.74
N VAL A 2 31.94 16.02 44.02
CA VAL A 2 31.36 16.08 45.38
C VAL A 2 31.89 14.99 46.34
N ARG A 3 32.03 13.74 45.87
CA ARG A 3 32.56 12.62 46.68
C ARG A 3 34.04 12.74 47.06
N ALA A 4 34.83 13.50 46.30
CA ALA A 4 36.24 13.75 46.62
C ALA A 4 36.39 14.86 47.67
N ILE A 5 35.57 15.91 47.57
CA ILE A 5 35.50 17.00 48.55
C ILE A 5 35.09 16.47 49.93
N PHE A 6 34.05 15.63 49.98
CA PHE A 6 33.59 15.03 51.25
C PHE A 6 34.64 14.13 51.91
N LEU A 7 35.50 13.50 51.11
CA LEU A 7 36.60 12.66 51.59
C LEU A 7 37.76 13.51 52.12
N PHE A 8 38.09 14.60 51.43
CA PHE A 8 39.07 15.58 51.88
C PHE A 8 38.68 16.21 53.22
N ILE A 9 37.38 16.52 53.39
CA ILE A 9 36.84 17.02 54.65
C ILE A 9 36.99 15.98 55.76
N LYS A 10 36.62 14.70 55.52
CA LYS A 10 36.78 13.63 56.52
C LYS A 10 38.24 13.39 56.91
N ILE A 11 39.15 13.37 55.93
CA ILE A 11 40.60 13.23 56.19
C ILE A 11 41.09 14.44 56.99
N GLY A 12 40.71 15.66 56.61
CA GLY A 12 41.05 16.88 57.35
C GLY A 12 40.57 16.83 58.80
N LEU A 13 39.37 16.30 59.05
CA LEU A 13 38.79 16.16 60.39
C LEU A 13 39.53 15.11 61.24
N ILE A 14 39.94 13.99 60.64
CA ILE A 14 40.74 12.95 61.30
C ILE A 14 42.15 13.45 61.60
N VAL A 15 42.78 14.18 60.67
CA VAL A 15 44.09 14.81 60.86
C VAL A 15 44.03 15.87 61.96
N ALA A 16 42.99 16.71 61.97
CA ALA A 16 42.79 17.71 63.02
C ALA A 16 42.58 17.07 64.39
N ALA A 17 41.79 15.98 64.48
CA ALA A 17 41.60 15.21 65.71
C ALA A 17 42.92 14.55 66.17
N ALA A 18 43.70 13.98 65.26
CA ALA A 18 45.01 13.38 65.56
C ALA A 18 46.02 14.43 66.05
N LEU A 19 46.06 15.62 65.42
CA LEU A 19 46.90 16.75 65.85
C LEU A 19 46.47 17.32 67.21
N TYR A 20 45.17 17.33 67.49
CA TYR A 20 44.64 17.74 68.78
C TYR A 20 45.01 16.75 69.89
N LEU A 21 44.88 15.44 69.64
CA LEU A 21 45.34 14.39 70.56
C LEU A 21 46.87 14.41 70.76
N ALA A 22 47.64 14.74 69.72
CA ALA A 22 49.10 14.85 69.81
C ALA A 22 49.59 15.99 70.73
N LYS A 23 48.73 16.98 71.07
CA LYS A 23 49.05 18.05 72.03
C LYS A 23 49.02 17.60 73.49
N TYR A 24 48.48 16.42 73.78
CA TYR A 24 48.48 15.84 75.13
C TYR A 24 49.49 14.68 75.19
N PRO A 25 50.61 14.81 75.94
CA PRO A 25 51.64 13.77 76.01
C PRO A 25 51.16 12.58 76.86
N GLY A 26 50.43 11.66 76.23
CA GLY A 26 50.08 10.35 76.80
C GLY A 26 51.02 9.25 76.32
N ARG A 27 51.33 8.28 77.19
CA ARG A 27 51.96 7.00 76.80
C ARG A 27 50.86 5.94 76.69
N ILE A 28 50.86 5.19 75.59
CA ILE A 28 49.99 4.04 75.42
C ILE A 28 50.89 2.82 75.62
N SER A 29 50.71 2.14 76.74
CA SER A 29 51.37 0.87 77.03
C SER A 29 50.50 -0.27 76.53
N LEU A 30 51.02 -1.07 75.60
CA LEU A 30 50.36 -2.30 75.15
C LEU A 30 51.07 -3.48 75.80
N ASP A 31 50.34 -4.22 76.64
CA ASP A 31 50.82 -5.48 77.21
C ASP A 31 50.17 -6.65 76.46
N TRP A 32 50.98 -7.42 75.73
CA TRP A 32 50.53 -8.60 75.00
C TRP A 32 51.48 -9.77 75.26
N GLN A 33 50.99 -10.85 75.91
CA GLN A 33 51.74 -12.09 76.18
C GLN A 33 53.13 -11.85 76.81
N GLY A 34 53.24 -10.88 77.74
CA GLY A 34 54.49 -10.54 78.43
C GLY A 34 55.41 -9.59 77.66
N TRP A 35 55.02 -9.15 76.46
CA TRP A 35 55.66 -8.03 75.75
C TRP A 35 55.00 -6.72 76.14
N HIS A 36 55.76 -5.88 76.83
CA HIS A 36 55.37 -4.52 77.18
C HIS A 36 56.01 -3.54 76.18
N VAL A 37 55.19 -2.90 75.35
CA VAL A 37 55.67 -1.89 74.40
C VAL A 37 55.06 -0.54 74.77
N ASP A 38 55.92 0.37 75.20
CA ASP A 38 55.56 1.77 75.45
C ASP A 38 55.69 2.58 74.16
N ILE A 39 54.55 2.97 73.59
CA ILE A 39 54.51 3.81 72.39
C ILE A 39 53.95 5.19 72.78
N SER A 40 54.56 6.25 72.26
CA SER A 40 54.00 7.60 72.40
C SER A 40 52.61 7.65 71.74
N ALA A 41 51.63 8.26 72.40
CA ALA A 41 50.28 8.38 71.84
C ALA A 41 50.28 9.05 70.45
N SER A 42 51.20 9.98 70.23
CA SER A 42 51.44 10.62 68.94
C SER A 42 51.88 9.66 67.83
N LEU A 43 52.75 8.70 68.13
CA LEU A 43 53.23 7.74 67.13
C LEU A 43 52.14 6.72 66.78
N PHE A 44 51.37 6.28 67.77
CA PHE A 44 50.20 5.41 67.55
C PHE A 44 49.12 6.11 66.71
N ALA A 45 48.81 7.38 67.02
CA ALA A 45 47.85 8.17 66.26
C ALA A 45 48.28 8.37 64.79
N LEU A 46 49.57 8.62 64.56
CA LEU A 46 50.12 8.72 63.21
C LEU A 46 50.05 7.38 62.46
N GLY A 47 50.42 6.28 63.12
CA GLY A 47 50.33 4.92 62.54
C GLY A 47 48.89 4.55 62.15
N LEU A 48 47.93 4.85 63.03
CA LEU A 48 46.51 4.62 62.77
C LEU A 48 46.00 5.47 61.60
N LEU A 49 46.40 6.74 61.53
CA LEU A 49 46.07 7.62 60.40
C LEU A 49 46.57 7.03 59.07
N VAL A 50 47.84 6.63 59.02
CA VAL A 50 48.45 6.03 57.83
C VAL A 50 47.73 4.75 57.45
N PHE A 51 47.42 3.89 58.42
CA PHE A 51 46.67 2.65 58.18
C PHE A 51 45.28 2.93 57.61
N VAL A 52 44.52 3.89 58.15
CA VAL A 52 43.20 4.27 57.63
C VAL A 52 43.30 4.82 56.21
N ILE A 53 44.31 5.65 55.91
CA ILE A 53 44.56 6.16 54.55
C ILE A 53 44.84 4.99 53.60
N LEU A 54 45.73 4.07 53.97
CA LEU A 54 46.06 2.89 53.16
C LEU A 54 44.85 1.97 52.96
N ALA A 55 44.03 1.74 53.99
CA ALA A 55 42.81 0.95 53.90
C ALA A 55 41.78 1.59 52.95
N ILE A 56 41.62 2.92 52.96
CA ILE A 56 40.75 3.65 52.02
C ILE A 56 41.28 3.55 50.59
N LEU A 57 42.59 3.70 50.39
CA LEU A 57 43.23 3.55 49.08
C LEU A 57 43.06 2.13 48.54
N PHE A 58 43.28 1.12 49.39
CA PHE A 58 43.10 -0.29 49.04
C PHE A 58 41.64 -0.62 48.70
N ALA A 59 40.67 -0.14 49.50
CA ALA A 59 39.25 -0.32 49.22
C ALA A 59 38.80 0.34 47.91
N ARG A 60 39.37 1.50 47.55
CA ARG A 60 39.13 2.14 46.25
C ARG A 60 39.73 1.36 45.09
N PHE A 61 40.95 0.87 45.28
CA PHE A 61 41.65 0.08 44.29
C PHE A 61 40.91 -1.24 44.01
N SER A 62 40.50 -1.96 45.06
CA SER A 62 39.75 -3.20 44.92
C SER A 62 38.36 -2.98 44.31
N GLY A 63 37.62 -1.95 44.75
CA GLY A 63 36.31 -1.60 44.19
C GLY A 63 36.36 -1.14 42.72
N GLY A 64 37.45 -0.45 42.31
CA GLY A 64 37.69 -0.05 40.93
C GLY A 64 38.03 -1.24 40.03
N VAL A 65 38.88 -2.17 40.51
CA VAL A 65 39.32 -3.35 39.75
C VAL A 65 38.20 -4.39 39.63
N LEU A 66 37.36 -4.57 40.66
CA LEU A 66 36.24 -5.52 40.62
C LEU A 66 35.02 -5.00 39.84
N GLY A 67 34.80 -3.68 39.78
CA GLY A 67 33.71 -3.05 39.00
C GLY A 67 34.06 -2.63 37.56
N ALA A 68 35.35 -2.51 37.24
CA ALA A 68 35.85 -2.22 35.89
C ALA A 68 35.44 -3.24 34.80
N PRO A 69 35.46 -4.57 35.03
CA PRO A 69 35.09 -5.52 33.98
C PRO A 69 33.63 -5.38 33.54
N GLY A 70 32.71 -5.07 34.45
CA GLY A 70 31.29 -4.86 34.12
C GLY A 70 31.07 -3.67 33.18
N ARG A 71 31.66 -2.52 33.50
CA ARG A 71 31.56 -1.30 32.66
C ARG A 71 32.26 -1.44 31.30
N PHE A 72 33.38 -2.16 31.26
CA PHE A 72 34.07 -2.45 30.00
C PHE A 72 33.26 -3.41 29.12
N MET A 73 32.67 -4.46 29.70
CA MET A 73 31.78 -5.36 28.97
C MET A 73 30.54 -4.65 28.44
N GLU A 74 29.94 -3.76 29.22
CA GLU A 74 28.80 -2.95 28.82
C GLU A 74 29.15 -2.01 27.66
N ASN A 75 30.25 -1.25 27.78
CA ASN A 75 30.74 -0.39 26.70
C ASN A 75 31.08 -1.19 25.43
N ARG A 76 31.64 -2.40 25.56
CA ARG A 76 31.92 -3.28 24.42
C ARG A 76 30.63 -3.79 23.77
N ARG A 77 29.60 -4.12 24.55
CA ARG A 77 28.27 -4.49 24.04
C ARG A 77 27.63 -3.32 23.29
N ILE A 78 27.68 -2.12 23.85
CA ILE A 78 27.18 -0.89 23.21
C ILE A 78 27.91 -0.65 21.89
N ALA A 79 29.25 -0.64 21.89
CA ALA A 79 30.04 -0.44 20.68
C ALA A 79 29.82 -1.55 19.63
N ARG A 80 29.60 -2.80 20.06
CA ARG A 80 29.24 -3.90 19.14
C ARG A 80 27.89 -3.65 18.50
N ARG A 81 26.88 -3.26 19.29
CA ARG A 81 25.54 -2.96 18.82
C ARG A 81 25.53 -1.77 17.84
N GLU A 82 26.26 -0.71 18.15
CA GLU A 82 26.41 0.45 17.27
C GLU A 82 27.04 0.09 15.92
N ARG A 83 28.11 -0.71 15.92
CA ARG A 83 28.71 -1.23 14.69
C ARG A 83 27.75 -2.16 13.92
N GLY A 84 26.95 -2.93 14.64
CA GLY A 84 25.93 -3.81 14.09
C GLY A 84 24.85 -3.03 13.34
N TYR A 85 24.26 -2.01 13.96
CA TYR A 85 23.28 -1.15 13.31
C TYR A 85 23.90 -0.36 12.15
N LYS A 86 25.15 0.11 12.28
CA LYS A 86 25.86 0.75 11.16
C LYS A 86 26.03 -0.20 9.97
N ALA A 87 26.31 -1.48 10.22
CA ALA A 87 26.36 -2.49 9.17
C ALA A 87 24.97 -2.73 8.55
N LEU A 88 23.92 -2.85 9.37
CA LEU A 88 22.53 -3.00 8.91
C LEU A 88 22.12 -1.83 8.00
N THR A 89 22.36 -0.59 8.42
CA THR A 89 22.04 0.61 7.61
C THR A 89 22.77 0.59 6.27
N LYS A 90 24.07 0.26 6.26
CA LYS A 90 24.83 0.14 5.01
C LYS A 90 24.30 -0.96 4.10
N GLY A 91 23.91 -2.10 4.68
CA GLY A 91 23.29 -3.18 3.92
C GLY A 91 21.96 -2.77 3.29
N LEU A 92 21.09 -2.05 4.02
CA LEU A 92 19.84 -1.53 3.48
C LEU A 92 20.08 -0.51 2.35
N VAL A 93 21.11 0.33 2.46
CA VAL A 93 21.52 1.24 1.37
C VAL A 93 21.98 0.45 0.15
N ALA A 94 22.78 -0.60 0.33
CA ALA A 94 23.22 -1.46 -0.77
C ALA A 94 22.03 -2.18 -1.44
N VAL A 95 21.04 -2.65 -0.66
CA VAL A 95 19.80 -3.22 -1.20
C VAL A 95 19.06 -2.19 -2.05
N ALA A 96 18.91 -0.95 -1.55
CA ALA A 96 18.26 0.12 -2.29
C ALA A 96 19.03 0.53 -3.55
N ALA A 97 20.36 0.42 -3.54
CA ALA A 97 21.23 0.67 -4.69
C ALA A 97 21.25 -0.50 -5.70
N GLY A 98 20.67 -1.66 -5.35
CA GLY A 98 20.72 -2.86 -6.17
C GLY A 98 22.11 -3.50 -6.23
N ASP A 99 22.95 -3.32 -5.19
CA ASP A 99 24.26 -3.97 -5.06
C ASP A 99 24.14 -5.24 -4.19
N PRO A 100 24.00 -6.43 -4.82
CA PRO A 100 23.84 -7.68 -4.08
C PRO A 100 25.07 -8.05 -3.23
N GLN A 101 26.28 -7.74 -3.72
CA GLN A 101 27.53 -8.14 -3.07
C GLN A 101 27.75 -7.35 -1.79
N GLU A 102 27.58 -6.03 -1.83
CA GLU A 102 27.65 -5.20 -0.64
C GLU A 102 26.51 -5.51 0.33
N ALA A 103 25.29 -5.71 -0.17
CA ALA A 103 24.13 -6.08 0.66
C ALA A 103 24.41 -7.35 1.47
N ARG A 104 24.89 -8.42 0.84
CA ARG A 104 25.23 -9.68 1.52
C ARG A 104 26.38 -9.54 2.50
N ARG A 105 27.43 -8.80 2.14
CA ARG A 105 28.58 -8.54 3.03
C ARG A 105 28.13 -7.85 4.31
N PHE A 106 27.31 -6.80 4.18
CA PHE A 106 26.81 -6.07 5.33
C PHE A 106 25.73 -6.84 6.11
N ALA A 107 24.92 -7.67 5.45
CA ALA A 107 23.97 -8.58 6.10
C ALA A 107 24.68 -9.54 7.07
N ARG A 108 25.70 -10.28 6.59
CA ARG A 108 26.51 -11.20 7.41
C ARG A 108 27.18 -10.48 8.57
N LYS A 109 27.69 -9.26 8.33
CA LYS A 109 28.33 -8.46 9.36
C LYS A 109 27.32 -8.02 10.43
N ALA A 110 26.14 -7.56 10.03
CA ALA A 110 25.07 -7.17 10.95
C ALA A 110 24.62 -8.38 11.80
N ASP A 111 24.43 -9.54 11.17
CA ASP A 111 24.03 -10.78 11.83
C ASP A 111 25.01 -11.20 12.93
N SER A 112 26.31 -11.24 12.63
CA SER A 112 27.37 -11.56 13.60
C SER A 112 27.50 -10.58 14.77
N LEU A 113 27.02 -9.34 14.63
CA LEU A 113 27.18 -8.27 15.62
C LEU A 113 25.96 -8.10 16.50
N LEU A 114 24.76 -8.12 15.90
CA LEU A 114 23.50 -7.82 16.58
C LEU A 114 22.89 -9.04 17.23
N HIS A 115 22.99 -10.24 16.63
CA HIS A 115 22.20 -11.41 17.03
C HIS A 115 20.72 -11.05 17.23
N ASP A 116 20.21 -10.15 16.39
CA ASP A 116 18.84 -9.63 16.38
C ASP A 116 18.12 -10.25 15.18
N PRO A 117 17.50 -11.44 15.37
CA PRO A 117 17.11 -12.29 14.25
C PRO A 117 16.13 -11.64 13.26
N PRO A 118 15.11 -10.85 13.68
CA PRO A 118 14.18 -10.18 12.77
C PRO A 118 14.84 -9.33 11.67
N LEU A 119 15.63 -8.33 12.04
CA LEU A 119 16.16 -7.34 11.10
C LEU A 119 17.30 -7.89 10.24
N THR A 120 18.15 -8.76 10.82
CA THR A 120 19.27 -9.34 10.08
C THR A 120 18.80 -10.41 9.11
N ARG A 121 17.77 -11.20 9.46
CA ARG A 121 17.13 -12.14 8.52
C ARG A 121 16.51 -11.41 7.34
N LEU A 122 15.79 -10.30 7.56
CA LEU A 122 15.19 -9.53 6.46
C LEU A 122 16.23 -9.06 5.46
N LEU A 123 17.30 -8.42 5.96
CA LEU A 123 18.37 -7.93 5.11
C LEU A 123 19.04 -9.08 4.35
N THR A 124 19.21 -10.23 5.00
CA THR A 124 19.79 -11.43 4.36
C THR A 124 18.87 -11.98 3.26
N ALA A 125 17.55 -12.04 3.49
CA ALA A 125 16.58 -12.46 2.48
C ALA A 125 16.56 -11.51 1.27
N GLN A 126 16.58 -10.20 1.51
CA GLN A 126 16.62 -9.19 0.43
C GLN A 126 17.92 -9.26 -0.37
N ALA A 127 19.07 -9.47 0.29
CA ALA A 127 20.34 -9.67 -0.39
C ALA A 127 20.32 -10.92 -1.27
N ALA A 128 19.77 -12.04 -0.77
CA ALA A 128 19.61 -13.26 -1.55
C ALA A 128 18.69 -13.07 -2.77
N GLN A 129 17.59 -12.32 -2.60
CA GLN A 129 16.69 -11.97 -3.70
C GLN A 129 17.39 -11.14 -4.78
N LEU A 130 18.21 -10.16 -4.41
CA LEU A 130 19.01 -9.36 -5.35
C LEU A 130 20.09 -10.18 -6.06
N GLU A 131 20.65 -11.19 -5.40
CA GLU A 131 21.59 -12.14 -6.01
C GLU A 131 20.92 -13.10 -7.00
N GLY A 132 19.58 -13.16 -7.03
CA GLY A 132 18.82 -14.15 -7.80
C GLY A 132 18.78 -15.54 -7.15
N ASP A 133 19.23 -15.66 -5.88
CA ASP A 133 19.12 -16.90 -5.11
C ASP A 133 17.74 -17.00 -4.45
N SER A 134 16.73 -17.29 -5.28
CA SER A 134 15.34 -17.42 -4.83
C SER A 134 15.16 -18.52 -3.78
N LYS A 135 15.98 -19.59 -3.82
CA LYS A 135 15.90 -20.69 -2.84
C LYS A 135 16.35 -20.23 -1.45
N ALA A 136 17.47 -19.54 -1.36
CA ALA A 136 17.92 -18.97 -0.10
C ALA A 136 16.93 -17.92 0.41
N ALA A 137 16.42 -17.04 -0.45
CA ALA A 137 15.42 -16.05 -0.09
C ALA A 137 14.14 -16.69 0.47
N THR A 138 13.62 -17.74 -0.19
CA THR A 138 12.45 -18.52 0.29
C THR A 138 12.69 -19.03 1.70
N LYS A 139 13.83 -19.70 1.95
CA LYS A 139 14.16 -20.25 3.26
C LYS A 139 14.15 -19.18 4.35
N TYR A 140 14.77 -18.04 4.11
CA TYR A 140 14.78 -16.94 5.09
C TYR A 140 13.39 -16.36 5.33
N PHE A 141 12.54 -16.25 4.30
CA PHE A 141 11.16 -15.79 4.49
C PHE A 141 10.28 -16.83 5.19
N GLU A 142 10.51 -18.12 5.00
CA GLU A 142 9.84 -19.20 5.73
C GLU A 142 10.22 -19.18 7.22
N GLU A 143 11.51 -19.03 7.53
CA GLU A 143 11.99 -18.83 8.91
C GLU A 143 11.37 -17.59 9.58
N MET A 144 11.09 -16.53 8.82
CA MET A 144 10.35 -15.35 9.32
C MET A 144 8.89 -15.65 9.67
N LEU A 145 8.29 -16.72 9.13
CA LEU A 145 6.91 -17.09 9.47
C LEU A 145 6.77 -17.68 10.87
N GLU A 146 7.87 -18.18 11.46
CA GLU A 146 7.88 -18.75 12.82
C GLU A 146 7.77 -17.68 13.91
N ASP A 147 8.14 -16.45 13.59
CA ASP A 147 8.09 -15.29 14.49
C ASP A 147 6.88 -14.42 14.15
N GLN A 148 6.01 -14.16 15.14
CA GLN A 148 4.78 -13.39 14.95
C GLN A 148 5.05 -11.96 14.46
N ASP A 149 6.17 -11.34 14.88
CA ASP A 149 6.51 -9.98 14.49
C ASP A 149 6.99 -9.89 13.03
N MET A 150 7.51 -11.00 12.50
CA MET A 150 8.09 -11.10 11.15
C MET A 150 7.20 -11.82 10.14
N ALA A 151 6.19 -12.55 10.60
CA ALA A 151 5.33 -13.37 9.75
C ALA A 151 4.68 -12.55 8.62
N PHE A 152 4.30 -11.31 8.88
CA PHE A 152 3.75 -10.41 7.87
C PHE A 152 4.75 -10.12 6.75
N LEU A 153 6.02 -9.90 7.10
CA LEU A 153 7.07 -9.55 6.16
C LEU A 153 7.58 -10.77 5.40
N GLY A 154 7.73 -11.91 6.07
CA GLY A 154 7.99 -13.21 5.44
C GLY A 154 6.91 -13.56 4.42
N THR A 155 5.64 -13.38 4.78
CA THR A 155 4.52 -13.61 3.87
C THR A 155 4.57 -12.70 2.65
N ARG A 156 4.96 -11.42 2.80
CA ARG A 156 5.14 -10.50 1.68
C ARG A 156 6.25 -10.97 0.72
N GLY A 157 7.39 -11.39 1.25
CA GLY A 157 8.50 -11.90 0.44
C GLY A 157 8.10 -13.13 -0.37
N LEU A 158 7.49 -14.11 0.30
CA LEU A 158 6.99 -15.32 -0.34
C LEU A 158 5.89 -15.04 -1.37
N LEU A 159 5.00 -14.08 -1.10
CA LEU A 159 3.94 -13.69 -2.03
C LEU A 159 4.53 -13.14 -3.33
N MET A 160 5.48 -12.21 -3.23
CA MET A 160 6.11 -11.61 -4.40
C MET A 160 6.86 -12.65 -5.23
N GLN A 161 7.50 -13.61 -4.55
CA GLN A 161 8.14 -14.73 -5.24
C GLN A 161 7.12 -15.63 -5.93
N ALA A 162 6.02 -16.01 -5.27
CA ALA A 162 4.97 -16.81 -5.88
C ALA A 162 4.31 -16.12 -7.10
N ILE A 163 4.12 -14.80 -7.03
CA ILE A 163 3.65 -13.99 -8.17
C ILE A 163 4.67 -14.02 -9.31
N SER A 164 5.96 -13.85 -9.01
CA SER A 164 7.03 -13.91 -10.01
C SER A 164 7.17 -15.28 -10.67
N ASP A 165 6.94 -16.34 -9.90
CA ASP A 165 7.01 -17.73 -10.35
C ASP A 165 5.73 -18.16 -11.11
N GLY A 166 4.69 -17.31 -11.13
CA GLY A 166 3.39 -17.61 -11.73
C GLY A 166 2.53 -18.61 -10.94
N ASP A 167 2.91 -18.94 -9.70
CA ASP A 167 2.16 -19.83 -8.81
C ASP A 167 1.00 -19.06 -8.15
N THR A 168 -0.09 -18.91 -8.91
CA THR A 168 -1.30 -18.19 -8.49
C THR A 168 -1.98 -18.81 -7.27
N ALA A 169 -1.92 -20.13 -7.12
CA ALA A 169 -2.50 -20.84 -5.98
C ALA A 169 -1.77 -20.49 -4.67
N LYS A 170 -0.44 -20.59 -4.68
CA LYS A 170 0.39 -20.21 -3.53
C LYS A 170 0.32 -18.70 -3.26
N ALA A 171 0.35 -17.88 -4.32
CA ALA A 171 0.20 -16.44 -4.20
C ALA A 171 -1.13 -16.07 -3.52
N ARG A 172 -2.24 -16.70 -3.91
CA ARG A 172 -3.55 -16.45 -3.27
C ARG A 172 -3.55 -16.78 -1.79
N GLN A 173 -3.02 -17.95 -1.41
CA GLN A 173 -2.93 -18.35 0.00
C GLN A 173 -2.08 -17.39 0.84
N LEU A 174 -0.94 -16.93 0.28
CA LEU A 174 -0.06 -15.99 0.95
C LEU A 174 -0.69 -14.58 1.04
N ALA A 175 -1.38 -14.13 0.01
CA ALA A 175 -2.11 -12.87 0.03
C ALA A 175 -3.24 -12.89 1.06
N GLU A 176 -3.98 -14.00 1.17
CA GLU A 176 -5.01 -14.21 2.18
C GLU A 176 -4.42 -14.20 3.59
N LYS A 177 -3.31 -14.93 3.81
CA LYS A 177 -2.59 -14.91 5.08
C LYS A 177 -2.12 -13.50 5.44
N ALA A 178 -1.53 -12.76 4.50
CA ALA A 178 -1.07 -11.38 4.73
C ALA A 178 -2.24 -10.44 5.09
N PHE A 179 -3.36 -10.57 4.39
CA PHE A 179 -4.56 -9.77 4.63
C PHE A 179 -5.18 -10.09 5.99
N ASN A 180 -5.25 -11.36 6.39
CA ASN A 180 -5.74 -11.77 7.70
C ASN A 180 -4.82 -11.31 8.85
N LEU A 181 -3.51 -11.29 8.63
CA LEU A 181 -2.54 -10.76 9.61
C LEU A 181 -2.69 -9.26 9.81
N ARG A 182 -2.84 -8.47 8.73
CA ARG A 182 -2.98 -7.01 8.81
C ARG A 182 -4.00 -6.48 7.78
N PRO A 183 -5.31 -6.51 8.11
CA PRO A 183 -6.38 -6.15 7.18
C PRO A 183 -6.37 -4.69 6.70
N SER A 184 -5.71 -3.78 7.42
CA SER A 184 -5.55 -2.37 7.05
C SER A 184 -4.47 -2.12 6.00
N THR A 185 -3.80 -3.16 5.52
CA THR A 185 -2.68 -3.02 4.58
C THR A 185 -3.16 -3.01 3.13
N GLY A 186 -3.03 -1.86 2.46
CA GLY A 186 -3.49 -1.70 1.08
C GLY A 186 -2.84 -2.63 0.06
N TRP A 187 -1.54 -2.92 0.16
CA TRP A 187 -0.89 -3.84 -0.79
C TRP A 187 -1.45 -5.27 -0.67
N ALA A 188 -1.70 -5.75 0.55
CA ALA A 188 -2.24 -7.09 0.78
C ALA A 188 -3.68 -7.18 0.24
N ALA A 189 -4.49 -6.15 0.50
CA ALA A 189 -5.85 -6.05 -0.03
C ALA A 189 -5.87 -6.06 -1.58
N ARG A 190 -5.02 -5.26 -2.24
CA ARG A 190 -4.95 -5.19 -3.71
C ARG A 190 -4.56 -6.53 -4.33
N HIS A 191 -3.45 -7.12 -3.88
CA HIS A 191 -3.01 -8.41 -4.41
C HIS A 191 -4.06 -9.51 -4.19
N LEU A 192 -4.68 -9.57 -3.01
CA LEU A 192 -5.72 -10.57 -2.75
C LEU A 192 -6.94 -10.37 -3.65
N LEU A 193 -7.40 -9.12 -3.84
CA LEU A 193 -8.51 -8.79 -4.73
C LEU A 193 -8.20 -9.14 -6.19
N ASP A 194 -6.98 -8.85 -6.66
CA ASP A 194 -6.54 -9.18 -8.02
C ASP A 194 -6.50 -10.70 -8.24
N LEU A 195 -5.88 -11.44 -7.31
CA LEU A 195 -5.81 -12.91 -7.37
C LEU A 195 -7.19 -13.58 -7.27
N GLN A 196 -8.10 -13.05 -6.46
CA GLN A 196 -9.47 -13.54 -6.36
C GLN A 196 -10.28 -13.26 -7.63
N ARG A 197 -10.08 -12.08 -8.23
CA ARG A 197 -10.71 -11.71 -9.50
C ARG A 197 -10.21 -12.57 -10.66
N GLU A 198 -8.90 -12.79 -10.76
CA GLU A 198 -8.29 -13.68 -11.77
C GLU A 198 -8.76 -15.13 -11.59
N GLY A 199 -8.91 -15.59 -10.34
CA GLY A 199 -9.45 -16.89 -10.01
C GLY A 199 -10.98 -17.02 -10.16
N GLY A 200 -11.68 -15.95 -10.54
CA GLY A 200 -13.14 -15.95 -10.71
C GLY A 200 -13.96 -16.05 -9.41
N ASP A 201 -13.33 -15.94 -8.24
CA ASP A 201 -14.01 -16.04 -6.95
C ASP A 201 -14.53 -14.69 -6.49
N LEU A 202 -15.64 -14.27 -7.11
CA LEU A 202 -16.27 -12.98 -6.86
C LEU A 202 -16.82 -12.87 -5.42
N ASP A 203 -17.25 -13.98 -4.82
CA ASP A 203 -17.80 -13.99 -3.47
C ASP A 203 -16.70 -13.73 -2.43
N ALA A 204 -15.52 -14.36 -2.58
CA ALA A 204 -14.36 -14.03 -1.76
C ALA A 204 -13.89 -12.59 -2.00
N ALA A 205 -13.85 -12.13 -3.25
CA ALA A 205 -13.47 -10.77 -3.60
C ALA A 205 -14.37 -9.71 -2.95
N LEU A 206 -15.69 -9.93 -2.92
CA LEU A 206 -16.63 -9.03 -2.25
C LEU A 206 -16.39 -8.96 -0.73
N LYS A 207 -16.16 -10.10 -0.07
CA LYS A 207 -15.81 -10.15 1.36
C LYS A 207 -14.49 -9.42 1.66
N THR A 208 -13.49 -9.60 0.81
CA THR A 208 -12.21 -8.89 0.91
C THR A 208 -12.41 -7.39 0.73
N ALA A 209 -13.19 -6.95 -0.26
CA ALA A 209 -13.46 -5.53 -0.50
C ALA A 209 -14.21 -4.87 0.68
N ASP A 210 -15.17 -5.58 1.28
CA ASP A 210 -15.87 -5.12 2.49
C ASP A 210 -14.92 -4.95 3.68
N THR A 211 -14.06 -5.92 3.89
CA THR A 211 -13.05 -5.88 4.96
C THR A 211 -12.05 -4.75 4.70
N ALA A 212 -11.58 -4.58 3.47
CA ALA A 212 -10.65 -3.54 3.07
C ALA A 212 -11.25 -2.12 3.27
N LEU A 213 -12.54 -1.93 2.96
CA LEU A 213 -13.26 -0.68 3.23
C LEU A 213 -13.40 -0.43 4.73
N ARG A 214 -13.79 -1.45 5.51
CA ARG A 214 -13.95 -1.34 6.97
C ARG A 214 -12.64 -0.94 7.66
N TYR A 215 -11.51 -1.52 7.24
CA TYR A 215 -10.19 -1.24 7.80
C TYR A 215 -9.44 -0.09 7.09
N LYS A 216 -10.08 0.59 6.13
CA LYS A 216 -9.48 1.69 5.35
C LYS A 216 -8.16 1.29 4.68
N ALA A 217 -8.05 0.04 4.25
CA ALA A 217 -6.89 -0.48 3.54
C ALA A 217 -6.74 0.16 2.15
N LEU A 218 -7.87 0.56 1.56
CA LEU A 218 -7.94 1.31 0.32
C LEU A 218 -8.53 2.70 0.59
N PRO A 219 -8.14 3.73 -0.17
CA PRO A 219 -8.86 5.00 -0.21
C PRO A 219 -10.35 4.76 -0.44
N GLU A 220 -11.22 5.51 0.23
CA GLU A 220 -12.66 5.23 0.23
C GLU A 220 -13.26 5.21 -1.19
N GLY A 221 -12.86 6.15 -2.05
CA GLY A 221 -13.30 6.19 -3.45
C GLY A 221 -12.81 4.98 -4.27
N GLU A 222 -11.54 4.58 -4.09
CA GLU A 222 -10.96 3.40 -4.74
C GLU A 222 -11.69 2.14 -4.28
N GLY A 223 -11.85 1.94 -2.96
CA GLY A 223 -12.50 0.78 -2.39
C GLY A 223 -13.98 0.65 -2.78
N LYS A 224 -14.73 1.76 -2.75
CA LYS A 224 -16.15 1.77 -3.17
C LYS A 224 -16.29 1.44 -4.65
N ARG A 225 -15.44 2.02 -5.51
CA ARG A 225 -15.45 1.74 -6.95
C ARG A 225 -15.04 0.30 -7.25
N THR A 226 -14.04 -0.25 -6.57
CA THR A 226 -13.64 -1.66 -6.70
C THR A 226 -14.77 -2.60 -6.26
N LYS A 227 -15.41 -2.34 -5.11
CA LYS A 227 -16.58 -3.11 -4.67
C LYS A 227 -17.73 -3.01 -5.66
N ALA A 228 -18.03 -1.82 -6.19
CA ALA A 228 -19.09 -1.64 -7.19
C ALA A 228 -18.83 -2.46 -8.45
N LYS A 229 -17.59 -2.49 -8.97
CA LYS A 229 -17.21 -3.35 -10.11
C LYS A 229 -17.40 -4.84 -9.83
N LEU A 230 -17.02 -5.31 -8.63
CA LEU A 230 -17.25 -6.70 -8.22
C LEU A 230 -18.74 -7.05 -8.13
N LEU A 231 -19.56 -6.13 -7.62
CA LEU A 231 -21.02 -6.29 -7.58
C LEU A 231 -21.62 -6.37 -8.99
N ILE A 232 -21.13 -5.56 -9.93
CA ILE A 232 -21.56 -5.62 -11.35
C ILE A 232 -21.18 -6.96 -11.97
N ALA A 233 -19.96 -7.44 -11.73
CA ALA A 233 -19.51 -8.75 -12.21
C ALA A 233 -20.41 -9.88 -11.65
N LYS A 234 -20.71 -9.85 -10.34
CA LYS A 234 -21.58 -10.85 -9.71
C LYS A 234 -23.02 -10.75 -10.20
N ALA A 235 -23.52 -9.53 -10.44
CA ALA A 235 -24.82 -9.30 -11.03
C ALA A 235 -24.91 -9.90 -12.45
N GLN A 236 -23.83 -9.79 -13.24
CA GLN A 236 -23.77 -10.38 -14.57
C GLN A 236 -23.74 -11.92 -14.52
N GLU A 237 -23.02 -12.52 -13.56
CA GLU A 237 -23.03 -13.97 -13.31
C GLU A 237 -24.45 -14.47 -12.98
N LEU A 238 -25.14 -13.79 -12.05
CA LEU A 238 -26.51 -14.12 -11.67
C LEU A 238 -27.51 -13.93 -12.80
N ARG A 239 -27.34 -12.87 -13.61
CA ARG A 239 -28.14 -12.66 -14.82
C ARG A 239 -27.99 -13.83 -15.77
N SER A 240 -26.77 -14.27 -16.04
CA SER A 240 -26.51 -15.43 -16.93
C SER A 240 -27.08 -16.73 -16.35
N ALA A 241 -27.17 -16.85 -15.02
CA ALA A 241 -27.81 -17.98 -14.33
C ALA A 241 -29.35 -17.86 -14.26
N GLY A 242 -29.94 -16.78 -14.76
CA GLY A 242 -31.39 -16.54 -14.76
C GLY A 242 -31.96 -15.89 -13.50
N ASP A 243 -31.14 -15.59 -12.49
CA ASP A 243 -31.56 -14.87 -11.28
C ASP A 243 -31.56 -13.35 -11.51
N HIS A 244 -32.55 -12.90 -12.28
CA HIS A 244 -32.70 -11.49 -12.66
C HIS A 244 -33.06 -10.59 -11.46
N GLU A 245 -33.68 -11.13 -10.41
CA GLU A 245 -34.04 -10.34 -9.24
C GLU A 245 -32.81 -9.98 -8.42
N GLN A 246 -31.97 -10.97 -8.11
CA GLN A 246 -30.76 -10.75 -7.34
C GLN A 246 -29.73 -9.95 -8.15
N ALA A 247 -29.62 -10.21 -9.47
CA ALA A 247 -28.80 -9.40 -10.37
C ALA A 247 -29.21 -7.90 -10.35
N LEU A 248 -30.52 -7.62 -10.32
CA LEU A 248 -31.00 -6.24 -10.25
C LEU A 248 -30.69 -5.61 -8.89
N LYS A 249 -30.79 -6.36 -7.79
CA LYS A 249 -30.41 -5.86 -6.45
C LYS A 249 -28.93 -5.49 -6.40
N LEU A 250 -28.04 -6.36 -6.87
CA LEU A 250 -26.59 -6.13 -6.84
C LEU A 250 -26.17 -4.97 -7.76
N SER A 251 -26.72 -4.88 -8.97
CA SER A 251 -26.42 -3.76 -9.88
C SER A 251 -26.88 -2.41 -9.30
N ASN A 252 -28.05 -2.36 -8.67
CA ASN A 252 -28.51 -1.16 -7.96
C ASN A 252 -27.62 -0.81 -6.76
N GLN A 253 -27.11 -1.79 -6.02
CA GLN A 253 -26.15 -1.54 -4.94
C GLN A 253 -24.83 -0.98 -5.49
N ALA A 254 -24.34 -1.49 -6.61
CA ALA A 254 -23.15 -0.97 -7.28
C ALA A 254 -23.31 0.50 -7.68
N ASN A 255 -24.43 0.85 -8.33
CA ASN A 255 -24.73 2.22 -8.77
C ASN A 255 -24.86 3.22 -7.61
N LYS A 256 -25.22 2.75 -6.40
CA LYS A 256 -25.24 3.59 -5.18
C LYS A 256 -23.86 3.76 -4.55
N LEU A 257 -22.96 2.80 -4.74
CA LEU A 257 -21.63 2.82 -4.12
C LEU A 257 -20.66 3.72 -4.87
N ALA A 258 -20.77 3.77 -6.20
CA ALA A 258 -19.94 4.60 -7.05
C ALA A 258 -20.77 5.18 -8.19
N ASP A 259 -20.72 6.50 -8.33
CA ASP A 259 -21.23 7.19 -9.51
C ASP A 259 -20.35 6.88 -10.74
N ASN A 260 -20.91 7.15 -11.92
CA ASN A 260 -20.22 7.05 -13.21
C ASN A 260 -19.64 5.65 -13.52
N LEU A 261 -20.50 4.64 -13.43
CA LEU A 261 -20.25 3.28 -13.90
C LEU A 261 -21.31 2.88 -14.93
N PRO A 262 -21.09 3.17 -16.23
CA PRO A 262 -22.04 2.84 -17.28
C PRO A 262 -22.44 1.36 -17.30
N GLU A 263 -21.54 0.44 -16.95
CA GLU A 263 -21.81 -0.99 -16.93
C GLU A 263 -22.89 -1.36 -15.90
N GLY A 264 -22.87 -0.73 -14.72
CA GLY A 264 -23.85 -0.98 -13.67
C GLY A 264 -25.22 -0.40 -13.99
N VAL A 265 -25.26 0.83 -14.51
CA VAL A 265 -26.51 1.49 -14.91
C VAL A 265 -27.17 0.73 -16.07
N THR A 266 -26.41 0.40 -17.11
CA THR A 266 -26.93 -0.31 -18.29
C THR A 266 -27.38 -1.73 -17.95
N LEU A 267 -26.71 -2.42 -17.03
CA LEU A 267 -27.15 -3.72 -16.52
C LEU A 267 -28.48 -3.60 -15.76
N SER A 268 -28.61 -2.63 -14.84
CA SER A 268 -29.86 -2.39 -14.11
C SER A 268 -31.02 -2.07 -15.05
N ALA A 269 -30.80 -1.22 -16.06
CA ALA A 269 -31.82 -0.84 -17.04
C ALA A 269 -32.28 -2.05 -17.87
N ARG A 270 -31.36 -2.86 -18.40
CA ARG A 270 -31.70 -4.07 -19.15
C ARG A 270 -32.46 -5.09 -18.29
N LEU A 271 -32.07 -5.27 -17.03
CA LEU A 271 -32.78 -6.15 -16.10
C LEU A 271 -34.18 -5.64 -15.74
N LEU A 272 -34.38 -4.31 -15.70
CA LEU A 272 -35.71 -3.71 -15.53
C LEU A 272 -36.58 -3.93 -16.77
N ALA A 273 -36.05 -3.71 -17.97
CA ALA A 273 -36.75 -3.93 -19.24
C ALA A 273 -37.16 -5.41 -19.41
N LEU A 274 -36.26 -6.36 -19.12
CA LEU A 274 -36.57 -7.80 -19.11
C LEU A 274 -37.71 -8.19 -18.15
N ARG A 275 -38.05 -7.32 -17.20
CA ARG A 275 -39.15 -7.51 -16.23
C ARG A 275 -40.39 -6.67 -16.58
N GLY A 276 -40.47 -6.12 -17.79
CA GLY A 276 -41.57 -5.27 -18.27
C GLY A 276 -41.65 -3.91 -17.58
N LYS A 277 -40.54 -3.42 -17.00
CA LYS A 277 -40.49 -2.12 -16.29
C LYS A 277 -39.82 -1.05 -17.14
N ASP A 278 -40.26 -0.90 -18.38
CA ASP A 278 -39.59 -0.08 -19.42
C ASP A 278 -39.45 1.39 -19.03
N SER A 279 -40.51 1.98 -18.47
CA SER A 279 -40.46 3.36 -17.96
C SER A 279 -39.39 3.55 -16.86
N LYS A 280 -39.20 2.56 -15.98
CA LYS A 280 -38.16 2.62 -14.96
C LYS A 280 -36.77 2.38 -15.55
N ALA A 281 -36.67 1.51 -16.55
CA ALA A 281 -35.42 1.26 -17.26
C ALA A 281 -34.93 2.53 -17.98
N ALA A 282 -35.83 3.20 -18.71
CA ALA A 282 -35.55 4.47 -19.39
C ALA A 282 -35.09 5.54 -18.39
N ARG A 283 -35.84 5.72 -17.31
CA ARG A 283 -35.51 6.71 -16.27
C ARG A 283 -34.13 6.50 -15.65
N VAL A 284 -33.73 5.26 -15.37
CA VAL A 284 -32.39 4.96 -14.82
C VAL A 284 -31.28 5.39 -15.78
N LEU A 285 -31.47 5.21 -17.09
CA LEU A 285 -30.51 5.63 -18.10
C LEU A 285 -30.51 7.14 -18.29
N GLU A 286 -31.68 7.78 -18.30
CA GLU A 286 -31.85 9.23 -18.40
C GLU A 286 -31.22 9.96 -17.19
N ASP A 287 -31.44 9.46 -15.98
CA ASP A 287 -30.82 9.99 -14.76
C ASP A 287 -29.28 9.91 -14.83
N ALA A 288 -28.74 8.79 -15.32
CA ALA A 288 -27.28 8.64 -15.50
C ALA A 288 -26.74 9.55 -16.62
N TRP A 289 -27.47 9.65 -17.72
CA TRP A 289 -27.13 10.50 -18.85
C TRP A 289 -27.09 11.99 -18.49
N SER A 290 -28.01 12.45 -17.64
CA SER A 290 -28.01 13.84 -17.17
C SER A 290 -26.72 14.23 -16.43
N LYS A 291 -26.04 13.24 -15.82
CA LYS A 291 -24.77 13.44 -15.09
C LYS A 291 -23.56 13.35 -16.02
N ASP A 292 -23.45 12.26 -16.79
CA ASP A 292 -22.32 11.99 -17.68
C ASP A 292 -22.77 11.10 -18.85
N PRO A 293 -23.04 11.67 -20.03
CA PRO A 293 -23.43 10.90 -21.20
C PRO A 293 -22.33 9.96 -21.70
N ASP A 294 -22.64 8.66 -21.79
CA ASP A 294 -21.70 7.62 -22.21
C ASP A 294 -22.26 6.76 -23.38
N PRO A 295 -21.43 6.35 -24.36
CA PRO A 295 -21.87 5.51 -25.47
C PRO A 295 -22.53 4.18 -25.08
N ALA A 296 -22.17 3.59 -23.93
CA ALA A 296 -22.82 2.38 -23.44
C ALA A 296 -24.24 2.66 -22.96
N ILE A 297 -24.50 3.84 -22.38
CA ILE A 297 -25.83 4.29 -21.96
C ILE A 297 -26.71 4.52 -23.19
N SER A 298 -26.20 5.20 -24.23
CA SER A 298 -26.97 5.43 -25.48
C SER A 298 -27.34 4.12 -26.17
N ARG A 299 -26.41 3.16 -26.25
CA ARG A 299 -26.69 1.81 -26.77
C ARG A 299 -27.76 1.10 -25.93
N ALA A 300 -27.62 1.08 -24.60
CA ALA A 300 -28.63 0.45 -23.75
C ALA A 300 -30.01 1.13 -23.88
N TYR A 301 -30.05 2.46 -24.01
CA TYR A 301 -31.30 3.22 -24.18
C TYR A 301 -32.02 2.84 -25.48
N ARG A 302 -31.25 2.59 -26.54
CA ARG A 302 -31.75 2.01 -27.80
C ARG A 302 -32.26 0.59 -27.61
N ASP A 303 -31.49 -0.27 -26.94
CA ASP A 303 -31.83 -1.69 -26.75
C ASP A 303 -33.13 -1.90 -25.96
N ILE A 304 -33.44 -1.01 -25.00
CA ILE A 304 -34.65 -1.10 -24.17
C ILE A 304 -35.88 -0.41 -24.81
N ALA A 305 -35.84 -0.10 -26.10
CA ALA A 305 -37.00 0.44 -26.80
C ALA A 305 -38.21 -0.49 -26.64
N PRO A 306 -39.44 0.05 -26.53
CA PRO A 306 -40.65 -0.76 -26.59
C PRO A 306 -40.64 -1.66 -27.83
N GLU A 307 -41.14 -2.88 -27.70
CA GLU A 307 -41.24 -3.79 -28.83
C GLU A 307 -42.06 -3.14 -29.96
N GLY A 308 -41.53 -3.17 -31.18
CA GLY A 308 -42.16 -2.56 -32.35
C GLY A 308 -41.96 -1.05 -32.49
N ALA A 309 -41.13 -0.41 -31.66
CA ALA A 309 -40.82 1.01 -31.80
C ALA A 309 -40.27 1.33 -33.21
N SER A 310 -40.89 2.30 -33.87
CA SER A 310 -40.48 2.77 -35.20
C SER A 310 -39.16 3.56 -35.13
N PRO A 311 -38.39 3.65 -36.24
CA PRO A 311 -37.19 4.47 -36.29
C PRO A 311 -37.44 5.94 -35.88
N LEU A 312 -38.60 6.50 -36.24
CA LEU A 312 -38.98 7.88 -35.87
C LEU A 312 -39.28 8.03 -34.38
N GLU A 313 -39.91 7.05 -33.74
CA GLU A 313 -40.08 7.05 -32.28
C GLU A 313 -38.73 6.95 -31.57
N GLN A 314 -37.79 6.19 -32.13
CA GLN A 314 -36.44 6.12 -31.60
C GLN A 314 -35.73 7.47 -31.67
N VAL A 315 -35.89 8.23 -32.77
CA VAL A 315 -35.40 9.61 -32.88
C VAL A 315 -35.98 10.49 -31.78
N LYS A 316 -37.31 10.49 -31.58
CA LYS A 316 -37.94 11.29 -30.51
C LYS A 316 -37.41 10.97 -29.11
N ARG A 317 -37.13 9.69 -28.84
CA ARG A 317 -36.50 9.27 -27.58
C ARG A 317 -35.09 9.84 -27.44
N PHE A 318 -34.30 9.86 -28.52
CA PHE A 318 -32.97 10.46 -28.52
C PHE A 318 -32.98 12.00 -28.52
N GLU A 319 -34.01 12.65 -29.06
CA GLU A 319 -34.24 14.10 -28.88
C GLU A 319 -34.46 14.44 -27.41
N HIS A 320 -35.26 13.62 -26.71
CA HIS A 320 -35.40 13.77 -25.26
C HIS A 320 -34.05 13.58 -24.56
N LEU A 321 -33.28 12.55 -24.92
CA LEU A 321 -31.97 12.29 -24.35
C LEU A 321 -30.98 13.45 -24.62
N LEU A 322 -31.06 14.10 -25.78
CA LEU A 322 -30.31 15.33 -26.09
C LEU A 322 -30.77 16.50 -25.21
N SER A 323 -32.07 16.65 -24.97
CA SER A 323 -32.61 17.74 -24.13
C SER A 323 -32.09 17.69 -22.67
N LEU A 324 -31.74 16.50 -22.17
CA LEU A 324 -31.16 16.31 -20.84
C LEU A 324 -29.70 16.79 -20.76
N ASN A 325 -28.95 16.77 -21.88
CA ASN A 325 -27.58 17.27 -21.93
C ASN A 325 -27.24 17.87 -23.32
N PRO A 326 -27.77 19.07 -23.65
CA PRO A 326 -27.73 19.59 -25.02
C PRO A 326 -26.34 19.92 -25.54
N ASN A 327 -25.40 20.20 -24.64
CA ASN A 327 -24.05 20.61 -25.00
C ASN A 327 -23.09 19.43 -25.11
N HIS A 328 -23.47 18.22 -24.70
CA HIS A 328 -22.54 17.09 -24.69
C HIS A 328 -22.37 16.47 -26.08
N THR A 329 -21.11 16.16 -26.43
CA THR A 329 -20.77 15.61 -27.75
C THR A 329 -21.47 14.28 -28.01
N GLU A 330 -21.49 13.38 -27.00
CA GLU A 330 -22.16 12.08 -27.12
C GLU A 330 -23.68 12.22 -27.34
N SER A 331 -24.30 13.32 -26.91
CA SER A 331 -25.73 13.54 -27.12
C SER A 331 -26.08 13.86 -28.56
N HIS A 332 -25.25 14.65 -29.24
CA HIS A 332 -25.36 14.85 -30.68
C HIS A 332 -25.05 13.57 -31.47
N ILE A 333 -24.03 12.82 -31.08
CA ILE A 333 -23.69 11.54 -31.75
C ILE A 333 -24.84 10.54 -31.62
N ALA A 334 -25.42 10.40 -30.43
CA ALA A 334 -26.50 9.44 -30.18
C ALA A 334 -27.77 9.78 -30.99
N LEU A 335 -28.12 11.06 -31.10
CA LEU A 335 -29.24 11.50 -31.94
C LEU A 335 -28.93 11.36 -33.43
N ALA A 336 -27.72 11.70 -33.88
CA ALA A 336 -27.32 11.48 -35.27
C ALA A 336 -27.40 10.01 -35.69
N GLU A 337 -26.94 9.08 -34.83
CA GLU A 337 -27.08 7.64 -35.08
C GLU A 337 -28.54 7.19 -35.18
N ALA A 338 -29.44 7.79 -34.39
CA ALA A 338 -30.87 7.49 -34.47
C ALA A 338 -31.50 8.07 -35.74
N ALA A 339 -31.13 9.30 -36.12
CA ALA A 339 -31.58 9.98 -37.33
C ALA A 339 -31.14 9.25 -38.60
N LEU A 340 -29.89 8.79 -38.67
CA LEU A 340 -29.38 7.96 -39.77
C LEU A 340 -30.23 6.70 -39.98
N LYS A 341 -30.50 5.96 -38.89
CA LYS A 341 -31.34 4.76 -38.94
C LYS A 341 -32.79 5.03 -39.34
N ALA A 342 -33.28 6.25 -39.13
CA ALA A 342 -34.60 6.69 -39.53
C ALA A 342 -34.65 7.30 -40.94
N GLY A 343 -33.52 7.41 -41.64
CA GLY A 343 -33.44 8.08 -42.95
C GLY A 343 -33.57 9.61 -42.88
N LEU A 344 -33.38 10.21 -41.70
CA LEU A 344 -33.41 11.66 -41.48
C LEU A 344 -32.01 12.24 -41.69
N TRP A 345 -31.50 12.18 -42.93
CA TRP A 345 -30.11 12.52 -43.26
C TRP A 345 -29.74 13.97 -42.91
N GLY A 346 -30.65 14.93 -43.17
CA GLY A 346 -30.41 16.34 -42.83
C GLY A 346 -30.21 16.58 -41.33
N GLU A 347 -31.01 15.93 -40.48
CA GLU A 347 -30.85 16.00 -39.02
C GLU A 347 -29.57 15.32 -38.55
N ALA A 348 -29.26 14.14 -39.10
CA ALA A 348 -28.01 13.46 -38.83
C ALA A 348 -26.79 14.34 -39.17
N ARG A 349 -26.80 14.98 -40.35
CA ARG A 349 -25.74 15.90 -40.80
C ARG A 349 -25.57 17.08 -39.86
N ASN A 350 -26.67 17.74 -39.50
CA ASN A 350 -26.63 18.90 -38.58
C ASN A 350 -25.92 18.56 -37.27
N HIS A 351 -26.25 17.42 -36.66
CA HIS A 351 -25.65 16.99 -35.41
C HIS A 351 -24.20 16.50 -35.56
N LEU A 352 -23.87 15.78 -36.62
CA LEU A 352 -22.48 15.38 -36.89
C LEU A 352 -21.58 16.57 -37.19
N ASP A 353 -22.07 17.61 -37.88
CA ASP A 353 -21.34 18.84 -38.15
C ASP A 353 -21.04 19.62 -36.86
N ILE A 354 -22.01 19.70 -35.93
CA ILE A 354 -21.80 20.31 -34.61
C ILE A 354 -20.64 19.60 -33.89
N VAL A 355 -20.58 18.28 -33.98
CA VAL A 355 -19.54 17.47 -33.33
C VAL A 355 -18.20 17.61 -34.04
N ALA A 356 -18.19 17.54 -35.37
CA ALA A 356 -16.98 17.67 -36.19
C ALA A 356 -16.31 19.03 -35.99
N LYS A 357 -17.08 20.12 -35.85
CA LYS A 357 -16.54 21.48 -35.59
C LYS A 357 -15.85 21.64 -34.23
N ARG A 358 -16.05 20.72 -33.29
CA ARG A 358 -15.43 20.78 -31.94
C ARG A 358 -13.98 20.30 -31.92
N SER A 359 -13.52 19.60 -32.94
CA SER A 359 -12.15 19.08 -33.04
C SER A 359 -11.58 19.33 -34.43
N LYS A 360 -10.27 19.62 -34.54
CA LYS A 360 -9.62 19.75 -35.85
C LYS A 360 -9.64 18.44 -36.66
N VAL A 361 -9.57 17.31 -35.96
CA VAL A 361 -9.67 15.97 -36.55
C VAL A 361 -10.80 15.23 -35.84
N PRO A 362 -11.89 14.87 -36.53
CA PRO A 362 -12.97 14.09 -35.93
C PRO A 362 -12.49 12.68 -35.57
N GLY A 363 -12.96 12.15 -34.44
CA GLY A 363 -12.59 10.80 -34.02
C GLY A 363 -13.10 9.72 -35.00
N PRO A 364 -12.52 8.50 -35.00
CA PRO A 364 -12.86 7.44 -35.96
C PRO A 364 -14.34 7.02 -35.97
N ARG A 365 -15.06 7.17 -34.84
CA ARG A 365 -16.51 6.91 -34.78
C ARG A 365 -17.31 7.94 -35.57
N ILE A 366 -16.96 9.23 -35.45
CA ILE A 366 -17.66 10.32 -36.15
C ILE A 366 -17.40 10.19 -37.66
N CYS A 367 -16.16 9.94 -38.05
CA CYS A 367 -15.79 9.72 -39.45
C CYS A 367 -16.57 8.57 -40.09
N ARG A 368 -16.75 7.44 -39.39
CA ARG A 368 -17.59 6.33 -39.87
C ARG A 368 -19.06 6.72 -40.04
N LEU A 369 -19.61 7.51 -39.12
CA LEU A 369 -20.99 8.01 -39.24
C LEU A 369 -21.15 9.01 -40.39
N MET A 370 -20.14 9.87 -40.64
CA MET A 370 -20.13 10.74 -41.80
C MET A 370 -20.03 9.95 -43.10
N ALA A 371 -19.22 8.89 -43.16
CA ALA A 371 -19.16 8.02 -44.33
C ALA A 371 -20.51 7.33 -44.60
N GLU A 372 -21.15 6.77 -43.57
CA GLU A 372 -22.48 6.16 -43.67
C GLU A 372 -23.54 7.18 -44.12
N LEU A 373 -23.45 8.42 -43.65
CA LEU A 373 -24.32 9.52 -44.08
C LEU A 373 -24.16 9.83 -45.58
N GLU A 374 -22.93 10.03 -46.07
CA GLU A 374 -22.67 10.38 -47.49
C GLU A 374 -23.09 9.25 -48.44
N GLU A 375 -22.86 8.00 -48.04
CA GLU A 375 -23.30 6.83 -48.80
C GLU A 375 -24.84 6.75 -48.84
N SER A 376 -25.51 6.98 -47.71
CA SER A 376 -26.97 6.83 -47.60
C SER A 376 -27.75 7.98 -48.23
N GLU A 377 -27.25 9.22 -48.15
CA GLU A 377 -27.94 10.42 -48.63
C GLU A 377 -27.70 10.68 -50.12
N HIS A 378 -26.45 10.47 -50.58
CA HIS A 378 -26.01 10.88 -51.92
C HIS A 378 -25.44 9.74 -52.77
N GLY A 379 -25.19 8.55 -52.19
CA GLY A 379 -24.46 7.49 -52.87
C GLY A 379 -23.01 7.86 -53.20
N ASP A 380 -22.46 8.87 -52.52
CA ASP A 380 -21.14 9.43 -52.80
C ASP A 380 -20.04 8.58 -52.13
N LEU A 381 -19.66 7.51 -52.83
CA LEU A 381 -18.65 6.56 -52.39
C LEU A 381 -17.26 7.19 -52.25
N GLU A 382 -16.97 8.28 -52.97
CA GLU A 382 -15.68 8.97 -52.89
C GLU A 382 -15.57 9.74 -51.57
N LYS A 383 -16.59 10.51 -51.21
CA LYS A 383 -16.63 11.18 -49.90
C LYS A 383 -16.70 10.20 -48.75
N ALA A 384 -17.43 9.09 -48.90
CA ALA A 384 -17.45 8.06 -47.88
C ALA A 384 -16.06 7.47 -47.64
N ARG A 385 -15.29 7.18 -48.70
CA ARG A 385 -13.89 6.73 -48.59
C ARG A 385 -12.98 7.78 -47.98
N TYR A 386 -13.14 9.05 -48.34
CA TYR A 386 -12.39 10.15 -47.73
C TYR A 386 -12.57 10.16 -46.20
N TRP A 387 -13.81 10.09 -45.71
CA TRP A 387 -14.06 10.01 -44.28
C TRP A 387 -13.47 8.76 -43.62
N LEU A 388 -13.50 7.60 -44.31
CA LEU A 388 -12.87 6.38 -43.80
C LEU A 388 -11.33 6.47 -43.74
N ALA A 389 -10.69 7.15 -44.70
CA ALA A 389 -9.25 7.39 -44.70
C ALA A 389 -8.81 8.29 -43.53
N ILE A 390 -9.62 9.31 -43.19
CA ILE A 390 -9.42 10.10 -41.96
C ILE A 390 -9.57 9.22 -40.71
N ALA A 391 -10.53 8.27 -40.71
CA ALA A 391 -10.77 7.39 -39.57
C ALA A 391 -9.59 6.44 -39.27
N THR A 392 -8.84 6.01 -40.30
CA THR A 392 -7.66 5.15 -40.19
C THR A 392 -6.37 5.92 -39.95
N GLY A 393 -6.39 7.24 -40.14
CA GLY A 393 -5.22 8.13 -39.96
C GLY A 393 -4.29 8.18 -41.18
N GLU A 394 -4.70 7.62 -42.33
CA GLU A 394 -3.89 7.63 -43.56
C GLU A 394 -3.67 9.06 -44.11
N ASP A 395 -4.64 9.97 -43.92
CA ASP A 395 -4.53 11.37 -44.33
C ASP A 395 -3.69 12.24 -43.37
N ALA A 396 -3.39 11.76 -42.16
CA ALA A 396 -2.50 12.49 -41.23
C ALA A 396 -1.03 12.43 -41.66
N VAL A 397 -0.65 11.47 -42.51
CA VAL A 397 0.72 11.27 -43.01
C VAL A 397 0.99 12.08 -44.28
N ALA A 398 -0.03 12.61 -44.94
CA ALA A 398 0.11 13.42 -46.16
C ALA A 398 0.24 14.93 -45.91
N ALA A 399 0.25 15.36 -44.64
CA ALA A 399 0.27 16.77 -44.23
C ALA A 399 1.43 17.14 -43.28
N GLU A 400 2.45 16.30 -43.15
CA GLU A 400 3.81 16.67 -42.69
C GLU A 400 4.74 16.80 -43.90
#